data_AF-A0A7C6ZJ17-F1
#
_entry.id   AF-A0A7C6ZJ17-F1
#
_cell.length_a   1.000
_cell.length_b   1.000
_cell.length_c   1.000
_cell.angle_alpha   90.00
_cell.angle_beta   90.00
_cell.angle_gamma   90.00
#
_symmetry.space_group_name_H-M   'P 1'
#
loop_
_entity.id
_entity.type
_entity.pdbx_description
1 polymer ?
#
loop_
_entity_poly.entity_id
_entity_poly.type
_entity_poly.pdbx_seq_one_letter_code
_entity_poly.pdbx_strand_id
1 'polypeptide(L)'
;MDVLLDTNVIIDLIELGCFARVLGIRGFRFWVVNNVTREIMRPSQRAVLQEELRRGALCETYVEGIEEVEVYVNLRAVLADGEAASLAVAAQRGWTFATYEKGRTER
;
A
#
# COMPACT_ATOMS: atom_id res chain seq x y z
N MET A 1 3.06 10.34 11.61
CA MET A 1 3.89 9.85 10.49
C MET A 1 2.99 9.06 9.56
N ASP A 2 3.06 9.33 8.27
CA ASP A 2 2.22 8.68 7.26
C ASP A 2 2.98 7.51 6.63
N VAL A 3 2.34 6.35 6.62
CA VAL A 3 2.91 5.09 6.13
C VAL A 3 1.99 4.52 5.06
N LEU A 4 2.52 4.36 3.86
CA LEU A 4 1.82 3.78 2.75
C LEU A 4 2.17 2.30 2.64
N LEU A 5 1.16 1.44 2.61
CA LEU A 5 1.30 -0.01 2.63
C LEU A 5 1.18 -0.57 1.21
N ASP A 6 2.15 -1.39 0.83
CA ASP A 6 2.12 -2.22 -0.37
C ASP A 6 1.20 -3.44 -0.20
N THR A 7 0.81 -4.06 -1.31
CA THR A 7 -0.08 -5.23 -1.37
C THR A 7 0.46 -6.39 -0.52
N ASN A 8 1.77 -6.68 -0.65
CA ASN A 8 2.44 -7.77 0.08
C ASN A 8 2.35 -7.60 1.60
N VAL A 9 2.61 -6.41 2.13
CA VAL A 9 2.58 -6.09 3.56
C VAL A 9 1.16 -6.24 4.09
N ILE A 10 0.15 -5.77 3.35
CA ILE A 10 -1.25 -5.95 3.74
C ILE A 10 -1.60 -7.44 3.83
N ILE A 11 -1.24 -8.23 2.81
CA ILE A 11 -1.50 -9.67 2.79
C ILE A 11 -0.82 -10.36 3.97
N ASP A 12 0.47 -10.11 4.20
CA ASP A 12 1.23 -10.74 5.26
C ASP A 12 0.67 -10.40 6.65
N LEU A 13 0.31 -9.13 6.90
CA LEU A 13 -0.28 -8.72 8.17
C LEU A 13 -1.66 -9.33 8.41
N ILE A 14 -2.44 -9.54 7.34
CA ILE A 14 -3.73 -10.25 7.41
C ILE A 14 -3.50 -11.73 7.72
N GLU A 15 -2.56 -12.38 7.02
CA GLU A 15 -2.23 -13.80 7.23
C GLU A 15 -1.66 -14.06 8.63
N LEU A 16 -0.89 -13.12 9.18
CA LEU A 16 -0.39 -13.14 10.56
C LEU A 16 -1.46 -12.78 11.61
N GLY A 17 -2.66 -12.36 11.20
CA GLY A 17 -3.76 -12.01 12.10
C GLY A 17 -3.48 -10.77 12.96
N CYS A 18 -2.58 -9.88 12.51
CA CYS A 18 -2.16 -8.69 13.27
C CYS A 18 -2.48 -7.36 12.57
N PHE A 19 -3.03 -7.38 11.35
CA PHE A 19 -3.33 -6.18 10.55
C PHE A 19 -4.04 -5.07 11.33
N ALA A 20 -5.21 -5.34 11.92
CA ALA A 20 -5.96 -4.33 12.69
C ALA A 20 -5.18 -3.79 13.91
N ARG A 21 -4.30 -4.59 14.51
CA ARG A 21 -3.47 -4.13 15.64
C ARG A 21 -2.38 -3.18 15.17
N VAL A 22 -1.76 -3.46 14.02
CA VAL A 22 -0.75 -2.59 13.41
C VAL A 22 -1.38 -1.26 13.02
N LEU A 23 -2.55 -1.28 12.37
CA LEU A 23 -3.28 -0.05 12.02
C LEU A 23 -3.67 0.79 13.25
N GLY A 24 -3.82 0.16 14.41
CA GLY A 24 -4.13 0.82 15.68
C GLY A 24 -2.95 1.47 16.40
N ILE A 25 -1.72 1.37 15.89
CA ILE A 25 -0.54 1.96 16.53
C ILE A 25 -0.62 3.48 16.46
N ARG A 26 -0.63 4.13 17.63
CA ARG A 26 -0.68 5.59 17.75
C ARG A 26 0.56 6.25 17.16
N GLY A 27 0.38 7.44 16.60
CA GLY A 27 1.45 8.23 15.98
C GLY A 27 1.67 7.92 14.50
N PHE A 28 1.06 6.85 13.98
CA PHE A 28 1.06 6.49 12.57
C PHE A 28 -0.32 6.69 11.95
N ARG A 29 -0.33 7.07 10.69
CA ARG A 29 -1.51 7.02 9.83
C ARG A 29 -1.16 6.13 8.64
N PHE A 30 -2.02 5.15 8.40
CA PHE A 30 -1.77 4.15 7.37
C PHE A 30 -2.60 4.44 6.13
N TRP A 31 -1.96 4.30 4.97
CA TRP A 31 -2.53 4.59 3.67
C TRP A 31 -2.35 3.40 2.74
N VAL A 32 -3.24 3.32 1.75
CA VAL A 32 -3.12 2.40 0.61
C VAL A 32 -3.50 3.16 -0.66
N VAL A 33 -2.78 2.92 -1.76
CA VAL A 33 -3.19 3.42 -3.07
C VAL A 33 -4.32 2.56 -3.63
N ASN A 34 -5.28 3.17 -4.34
CA ASN A 34 -6.41 2.43 -4.93
C ASN A 34 -5.98 1.32 -5.92
N ASN A 35 -4.77 1.40 -6.49
CA ASN A 35 -4.22 0.35 -7.35
C ASN A 35 -4.00 -0.95 -6.55
N VAL A 36 -3.42 -0.83 -5.35
CA VAL A 36 -3.14 -1.96 -4.44
C VAL A 36 -4.43 -2.64 -3.98
N THR A 37 -5.50 -1.89 -3.73
CA THR A 37 -6.79 -2.48 -3.31
C THR A 37 -7.40 -3.39 -4.38
N ARG A 38 -7.04 -3.21 -5.65
CA ARG A 38 -7.46 -4.06 -6.78
C ARG A 38 -6.65 -5.34 -6.92
N GLU A 39 -5.44 -5.39 -6.38
CA GLU A 39 -4.56 -6.57 -6.45
C GLU A 39 -4.92 -7.66 -5.44
N ILE A 40 -5.61 -7.30 -4.35
CA ILE A 40 -6.04 -8.25 -3.32
C ILE A 40 -7.29 -8.99 -3.82
N MET A 41 -7.10 -10.20 -4.37
CA MET A 41 -8.19 -10.96 -5.01
C MET A 41 -8.91 -11.94 -4.08
N ARG A 42 -8.27 -12.41 -3.00
CA ARG A 42 -8.90 -13.40 -2.11
C ARG A 42 -10.06 -12.76 -1.32
N PRO A 43 -11.28 -13.32 -1.34
CA PRO A 43 -12.45 -12.71 -0.69
C PRO A 43 -12.26 -12.43 0.81
N SER A 44 -11.60 -13.33 1.54
CA SER A 44 -11.32 -13.16 2.97
C SER A 44 -10.37 -11.99 3.24
N GLN A 45 -9.29 -11.86 2.48
CA GLN A 45 -8.35 -10.74 2.59
C GLN A 45 -9.03 -9.41 2.22
N ARG A 46 -9.84 -9.40 1.16
CA ARG A 46 -10.64 -8.24 0.78
C ARG A 46 -11.60 -7.80 1.88
N ALA A 47 -12.30 -8.74 2.51
CA ALA A 47 -13.26 -8.41 3.57
C ALA A 47 -12.56 -7.71 4.75
N VAL A 48 -11.39 -8.20 5.17
CA VAL A 48 -10.59 -7.57 6.23
C VAL A 48 -10.12 -6.18 5.83
N LEU A 49 -9.56 -6.02 4.62
CA LEU A 49 -9.14 -4.70 4.12
C LEU A 49 -10.29 -3.69 4.11
N GLN A 50 -11.45 -4.10 3.57
CA GLN A 50 -12.62 -3.23 3.44
C GLN A 50 -13.18 -2.83 4.80
N GLU A 51 -13.16 -3.73 5.79
CA GLU A 51 -13.58 -3.38 7.14
C GLU A 51 -12.67 -2.31 7.77
N GLU A 52 -11.35 -2.42 7.61
CA GLU A 52 -10.44 -1.43 8.17
C GLU A 52 -10.48 -0.08 7.44
N LEU A 53 -10.73 -0.09 6.12
CA LEU A 53 -11.06 1.12 5.34
C LEU A 53 -12.35 1.77 5.86
N ARG A 54 -13.41 0.99 6.05
CA ARG A 54 -14.71 1.46 6.56
C ARG A 54 -14.61 2.05 7.96
N ARG A 55 -13.76 1.47 8.81
CA ARG A 55 -13.48 1.96 10.18
C ARG A 55 -12.59 3.20 10.19
N GLY A 56 -11.96 3.55 9.06
CA GLY A 56 -11.01 4.65 8.96
C GLY A 56 -9.66 4.36 9.62
N ALA A 57 -9.38 3.10 9.98
CA ALA A 57 -8.08 2.69 10.50
C ALA A 57 -7.02 2.58 9.38
N LEU A 58 -7.48 2.34 8.16
CA LEU A 58 -6.72 2.49 6.92
C LEU A 58 -7.38 3.57 6.06
N CYS A 59 -6.60 4.42 5.42
CA CYS A 59 -7.08 5.43 4.48
C CYS A 59 -6.74 5.04 3.04
N GLU A 60 -7.63 5.33 2.09
CA GLU A 60 -7.33 5.20 0.66
C GLU A 60 -6.79 6.53 0.10
N THR A 61 -5.84 6.45 -0.83
CA THR A 61 -5.33 7.58 -1.61
C THR A 61 -5.19 7.19 -3.07
N TYR A 62 -4.94 8.20 -3.92
CA TYR A 62 -4.76 8.07 -5.35
C TYR A 62 -3.43 8.72 -5.76
N VAL A 63 -2.91 8.33 -6.93
CA VAL A 63 -1.87 9.08 -7.63
C VAL A 63 -2.53 10.33 -8.19
N GLU A 64 -2.11 11.50 -7.73
CA GLU A 64 -2.76 12.78 -8.04
C GLU A 64 -1.74 13.88 -8.33
N GLY A 65 -2.11 14.80 -9.21
CA GLY A 65 -1.21 15.87 -9.63
C GLY A 65 -0.18 15.42 -10.67
N ILE A 66 0.39 16.39 -11.37
CA ILE A 66 1.28 16.13 -12.50
C ILE A 66 2.57 15.44 -12.04
N GLU A 67 3.12 15.87 -10.90
CA GLU A 67 4.39 15.37 -10.37
C GLU A 67 4.31 13.88 -9.96
N GLU A 68 3.23 13.47 -9.29
CA GLU A 68 3.02 12.06 -8.93
C GLU A 68 2.79 11.20 -10.18
N VAL A 69 2.03 11.72 -11.16
CA VAL A 69 1.75 11.00 -12.42
C VAL A 69 3.02 10.80 -13.24
N GLU A 70 3.89 11.80 -13.35
CA GLU A 70 5.17 11.67 -14.06
C GLU A 70 6.06 10.60 -13.43
N VAL A 71 6.20 10.64 -12.10
CA VAL A 71 6.98 9.62 -11.37
C VAL A 71 6.35 8.23 -11.53
N TYR A 72 5.03 8.13 -11.39
CA TYR A 72 4.30 6.89 -11.59
C TYR A 72 4.57 6.28 -12.97
N VAL A 73 4.40 7.06 -14.05
CA VAL A 73 4.62 6.59 -15.43
C VAL A 73 6.06 6.08 -15.62
N ASN A 74 7.04 6.78 -15.07
CA ASN A 74 8.44 6.37 -15.15
C ASN A 74 8.69 5.06 -14.39
N LEU A 75 8.12 4.90 -13.20
CA LEU A 75 8.27 3.68 -12.37
C LEU A 75 7.53 2.47 -12.97
N ARG A 76 6.40 2.68 -13.64
CA ARG A 76 5.63 1.59 -14.28
C ARG A 76 6.40 0.86 -15.38
N ALA A 77 7.47 1.44 -15.91
CA ALA A 77 8.34 0.76 -16.85
C ALA A 77 9.09 -0.45 -16.24
N VAL A 78 9.27 -0.47 -14.92
CA VAL A 78 10.11 -1.48 -14.23
C VAL A 78 9.45 -2.13 -13.00
N LEU A 79 8.36 -1.56 -12.48
CA LEU A 79 7.65 -2.05 -11.28
C LEU A 79 6.21 -2.46 -11.57
N ALA A 80 5.61 -3.21 -10.64
CA ALA A 80 4.18 -3.54 -10.66
C ALA A 80 3.30 -2.30 -10.48
N ASP A 81 1.99 -2.44 -10.72
CA ASP A 81 1.03 -1.34 -10.70
C ASP A 81 0.91 -0.70 -9.32
N GLY A 82 0.63 -1.52 -8.30
CA GLY A 82 0.55 -1.10 -6.92
C GLY A 82 1.86 -0.50 -6.40
N GLU A 83 2.99 -1.13 -6.68
CA GLU A 83 4.33 -0.68 -6.24
C GLU A 83 4.69 0.70 -6.82
N ALA A 84 4.53 0.87 -8.14
CA ALA A 84 4.84 2.13 -8.81
C ALA A 84 3.94 3.27 -8.32
N ALA A 85 2.62 3.01 -8.17
CA ALA A 85 1.68 4.00 -7.64
C ALA A 85 2.03 4.38 -6.19
N SER A 86 2.34 3.38 -5.38
CA SER A 86 2.70 3.54 -3.97
C SER A 86 3.97 4.38 -3.80
N LEU A 87 5.03 4.06 -4.56
CA LEU A 87 6.29 4.79 -4.52
C LEU A 87 6.14 6.22 -5.04
N ALA A 88 5.38 6.44 -6.11
CA ALA A 88 5.15 7.78 -6.63
C ALA A 88 4.48 8.68 -5.59
N VAL A 89 3.40 8.20 -4.95
CA VAL A 89 2.70 8.94 -3.89
C VAL A 89 3.62 9.15 -2.68
N ALA A 90 4.28 8.10 -2.20
CA ALA A 90 5.10 8.20 -1.00
C ALA A 90 6.29 9.14 -1.18
N ALA A 91 6.96 9.07 -2.34
CA ALA A 91 8.10 9.93 -2.65
C ALA A 91 7.70 11.42 -2.73
N GLN A 92 6.60 11.74 -3.42
CA GLN A 92 6.17 13.12 -3.59
C GLN A 92 5.58 13.73 -2.31
N ARG A 93 4.90 12.91 -1.50
CA ARG A 93 4.26 13.39 -0.25
C ARG A 93 5.16 13.29 0.98
N GLY A 94 6.38 12.78 0.84
CA GLY A 94 7.30 12.56 1.96
C GLY A 94 6.78 11.51 2.96
N TRP A 95 6.01 10.54 2.49
CA TRP A 95 5.50 9.43 3.32
C TRP A 95 6.48 8.26 3.33
N THR A 96 6.39 7.41 4.35
CA THR A 96 7.15 6.17 4.38
C THR A 96 6.43 5.09 3.61
N PHE A 97 7.15 4.40 2.72
CA PHE A 97 6.62 3.26 1.99
C PHE A 97 7.04 1.96 2.68
N ALA A 98 6.05 1.16 3.08
CA ALA A 98 6.27 -0.16 3.65
C ALA A 98 6.02 -1.23 2.57
N THR A 99 7.08 -1.93 2.21
CA THR A 99 7.08 -3.03 1.24
C THR A 99 8.02 -4.13 1.71
N TYR A 100 7.86 -5.33 1.15
CA TYR A 100 8.81 -6.40 1.31
C TYR A 100 9.00 -7.15 0.00
N GLU A 101 10.19 -7.04 -0.60
CA GLU A 101 10.58 -7.98 -1.63
C GLU A 101 11.07 -9.27 -0.97
N LYS A 102 10.39 -10.39 -1.25
CA LYS A 102 11.09 -11.68 -1.20
C LYS A 102 12.20 -11.57 -2.22
N GLY A 103 13.45 -11.54 -1.74
CA GLY A 103 14.62 -11.45 -2.60
C GLY A 103 14.41 -12.36 -3.81
N ARG A 104 14.53 -11.79 -5.02
CA ARG A 104 14.81 -12.55 -6.23
C ARG A 104 16.12 -13.29 -5.99
N THR A 105 16.06 -14.43 -5.31
CA THR A 105 17.14 -15.42 -5.38
C THR A 105 17.10 -15.94 -6.81
N GLU A 106 17.94 -15.30 -7.62
CA GLU A 106 18.40 -15.70 -8.94
C GLU A 106 17.36 -15.65 -10.07
N ARG A 107 17.52 -14.64 -10.95
CA ARG A 107 17.69 -14.81 -12.40
C ARG A 107 18.04 -13.49 -13.08
#